data_AF-A0A954SJ95-F1
#
_entry.id   AF-A0A954SJ95-F1
#
_cell.length_a   1.000
_cell.length_b   1.000
_cell.length_c   1.000
_cell.angle_alpha   90.00
_cell.angle_beta   90.00
_cell.angle_gamma   90.00
#
_symmetry.space_group_name_H-M   'P 1'
#
loop_
_entity.id
_entity.type
_entity.pdbx_description
1 polymer ?
#
loop_
_entity_poly.entity_id
_entity_poly.type
_entity_poly.pdbx_seq_one_letter_code
_entity_poly.pdbx_strand_id
1 'polypeptide(L)' 'AADGHAPVLIYPNPLNPQKYVVLNSGFTYREYDYLNNARQTPKLPDWAVIDLSVPPNSRWPGKVVGANFFDERWQVKAAQ' A
#
# COMPACT_ATOMS: atom_id res chain seq x y z
N ALA A 1 18.48 -7.76 6.43
CA ALA A 1 18.19 -6.42 5.89
C ALA A 1 16.90 -6.52 5.07
N ALA A 2 16.09 -5.46 5.04
CA ALA A 2 14.88 -5.36 4.22
C ALA A 2 15.20 -5.10 2.72
N ASP A 3 16.35 -5.55 2.24
CA ASP A 3 16.77 -5.33 0.86
C ASP A 3 15.74 -5.96 -0.08
N GLY A 4 15.29 -5.18 -1.06
CA GLY A 4 14.28 -5.60 -2.02
C GLY A 4 12.82 -5.48 -1.54
N HIS A 5 12.53 -4.81 -0.42
CA HIS A 5 11.16 -4.52 -0.01
C HIS A 5 10.84 -3.03 -0.09
N ALA A 6 9.63 -2.68 -0.53
CA ALA A 6 9.13 -1.31 -0.54
C ALA A 6 7.87 -1.16 0.33
N PRO A 7 7.85 -0.21 1.27
CA PRO A 7 6.61 0.18 1.93
C PRO A 7 5.74 1.06 1.02
N VAL A 8 4.44 0.82 1.08
CA VAL A 8 3.39 1.66 0.48
C VAL A 8 2.42 1.97 1.61
N LEU A 9 2.28 3.23 2.01
CA LEU A 9 1.43 3.57 3.15
C LEU A 9 1.03 5.04 3.21
N ILE A 10 0.00 5.30 4.01
CA ILE A 10 -0.35 6.63 4.52
C ILE A 10 -0.26 6.64 6.05
N TYR A 11 0.31 7.70 6.63
CA TYR A 11 0.44 7.82 8.10
C TYR A 11 0.43 9.29 8.55
N PRO A 12 -0.07 9.62 9.77
CA PRO A 12 0.01 10.97 10.32
C PRO A 12 1.46 11.44 10.39
N ASN A 13 1.74 12.64 9.87
CA ASN A 13 3.12 13.12 9.84
C ASN A 13 3.60 13.44 11.27
N PRO A 14 4.63 12.73 11.80
CA PRO A 14 5.08 12.91 13.18
C PRO A 14 5.72 14.29 13.42
N LEU A 15 6.14 14.99 12.37
CA LEU A 15 6.73 16.33 12.43
C LEU A 15 5.69 17.44 12.21
N ASN A 16 4.52 17.12 11.64
CA ASN A 16 3.42 18.05 11.46
C ASN A 16 2.07 17.32 11.50
N PRO A 17 1.41 17.22 12.67
CA PRO A 17 0.19 16.45 12.85
C PRO A 17 -1.02 16.91 12.01
N GLN A 18 -0.95 18.08 11.36
CA GLN A 18 -1.99 18.55 10.43
C GLN A 18 -1.85 17.97 9.01
N LYS A 19 -0.81 17.17 8.75
CA LYS A 19 -0.53 16.58 7.44
C LYS A 19 -0.31 15.07 7.54
N TYR A 20 -0.42 14.40 6.41
CA TYR A 20 -0.03 13.00 6.25
C TYR A 20 1.31 12.89 5.51
N VAL A 21 2.03 11.80 5.77
CA VAL A 21 3.09 11.30 4.90
C VAL A 21 2.49 10.15 4.09
N VAL A 22 2.66 10.19 2.78
CA VAL A 22 2.24 9.12 1.87
C VAL A 22 3.47 8.61 1.14
N LEU A 23 3.72 7.31 1.24
CA LEU A 23 4.74 6.61 0.46
C LEU A 23 4.04 5.87 -0.69
N ASN A 24 4.40 6.19 -1.94
CA ASN A 24 3.70 5.78 -3.17
C ASN A 24 2.27 6.34 -3.31
N SER A 25 2.15 7.64 -3.60
CA SER A 25 0.87 8.37 -3.72
C SER A 25 0.07 8.13 -5.01
N GLY A 26 0.23 6.98 -5.66
CA GLY A 26 -0.40 6.65 -6.94
C GLY A 26 -1.63 5.74 -6.80
N PHE A 27 -2.22 5.36 -7.94
CA PHE A 27 -3.28 4.35 -7.96
C PHE A 27 -2.75 2.99 -7.51
N THR A 28 -3.57 2.27 -6.74
CA THR A 28 -3.27 0.90 -6.31
C THR A 28 -3.83 -0.16 -7.26
N TYR A 29 -4.71 0.24 -8.19
CA TYR A 29 -5.15 -0.59 -9.31
C TYR A 29 -4.16 -0.50 -10.49
N ARG A 30 -4.24 -1.46 -11.40
CA ARG A 30 -3.26 -1.66 -12.47
C ARG A 30 -3.93 -1.93 -13.82
N GLU A 31 -3.15 -2.32 -14.82
CA GLU A 31 -3.54 -2.42 -16.23
C GLU A 31 -4.82 -3.26 -16.45
N TYR A 32 -5.02 -4.30 -15.63
CA TYR A 32 -6.22 -5.14 -15.68
C TYR A 32 -7.52 -4.36 -15.38
N ASP A 33 -7.44 -3.31 -14.58
CA ASP A 33 -8.58 -2.50 -14.14
C ASP A 33 -8.81 -1.24 -15.01
N TYR A 34 -7.99 -1.01 -16.04
CA TYR A 34 -8.19 0.11 -16.97
C TYR A 34 -9.40 -0.08 -17.89
N LEU A 35 -9.92 -1.30 -17.99
CA LEU A 35 -11.03 -1.65 -18.89
C LEU A 35 -12.28 -0.79 -18.66
N ASN A 36 -12.61 -0.45 -17.40
CA ASN A 36 -13.72 0.44 -17.07
C ASN A 36 -13.58 1.02 -15.66
N ASN A 37 -14.27 2.14 -15.44
CA ASN A 37 -14.20 2.90 -14.19
C ASN A 37 -14.71 2.12 -12.96
N ALA A 38 -15.64 1.16 -13.14
CA ALA A 38 -16.17 0.39 -12.01
C ALA A 38 -15.12 -0.52 -11.37
N ARG A 39 -14.01 -0.80 -12.08
CA ARG A 39 -12.89 -1.61 -11.57
C ARG A 39 -11.78 -0.80 -10.89
N GLN A 40 -11.74 0.51 -11.12
CA GLN A 40 -10.73 1.44 -10.61
C GLN A 40 -10.93 1.76 -9.12
N THR A 41 -11.12 0.72 -8.32
CA THR A 41 -11.24 0.77 -6.86
C THR A 41 -9.88 0.57 -6.20
N PRO A 42 -9.67 1.05 -4.95
CA PRO A 42 -8.47 0.75 -4.19
C PRO A 42 -8.22 -0.75 -4.06
N LYS A 43 -6.98 -1.20 -4.26
CA LYS A 43 -6.56 -2.62 -4.17
C LYS A 43 -5.63 -2.94 -3.01
N LEU A 44 -5.09 -1.92 -2.36
CA LEU A 44 -4.26 -2.06 -1.15
C LEU A 44 -4.95 -1.31 0.01
N PRO A 45 -4.77 -1.77 1.26
CA PRO A 45 -5.25 -1.06 2.44
C PRO A 45 -4.33 0.14 2.75
N ASP A 46 -4.43 0.71 3.96
CA ASP A 46 -3.67 1.91 4.32
C ASP A 46 -2.15 1.69 4.47
N TRP A 47 -1.69 0.44 4.64
CA TRP A 47 -0.29 0.06 4.51
C TRP A 47 -0.10 -1.31 3.85
N ALA A 48 0.99 -1.45 3.09
CA ALA A 48 1.45 -2.70 2.52
C ALA A 48 2.99 -2.72 2.43
N VAL A 49 3.56 -3.91 2.46
CA VAL A 49 4.96 -4.19 2.18
C VAL A 49 5.03 -5.07 0.94
N ILE A 50 5.74 -4.56 -0.08
CA ILE A 50 5.88 -5.21 -1.38
C ILE A 50 7.29 -5.78 -1.50
N ASP A 51 7.38 -7.09 -1.71
CA ASP A 51 8.61 -7.77 -2.14
C ASP A 51 8.81 -7.52 -3.64
N LEU A 52 9.89 -6.82 -3.96
CA LEU A 52 10.28 -6.38 -5.29
C LEU A 52 11.07 -7.43 -6.08
N SER A 53 11.44 -8.56 -5.46
CA SER A 53 12.06 -9.69 -6.19
C SER A 53 11.08 -10.34 -7.17
N VAL A 54 9.77 -10.17 -6.92
CA VAL A 54 8.71 -10.57 -7.83
C VAL A 54 8.32 -9.37 -8.69
N PRO A 55 8.46 -9.45 -10.03
CA PRO A 55 8.10 -8.33 -10.90
C PRO A 55 6.60 -8.03 -10.85
N PRO A 56 6.19 -6.76 -11.05
CA PRO A 56 4.79 -6.41 -11.13
C PRO A 56 4.11 -7.12 -12.31
N ASN A 57 2.80 -7.32 -12.20
CA ASN A 57 1.94 -7.78 -13.28
C ASN A 57 0.75 -6.85 -13.45
N SER A 58 -0.21 -7.23 -14.31
CA SER A 58 -1.38 -6.40 -14.62
C SER A 58 -2.33 -6.15 -13.43
N ARG A 59 -2.14 -6.82 -12.30
CA ARG A 59 -2.95 -6.67 -11.07
C ARG A 59 -2.16 -6.22 -9.85
N TRP A 60 -0.93 -6.70 -9.70
CA TRP A 60 -0.13 -6.52 -8.48
C TRP A 60 1.19 -5.79 -8.74
N PRO A 61 1.64 -4.89 -7.84
CA PRO A 61 2.88 -4.13 -7.99
C PRO A 61 4.16 -4.93 -7.69
N GLY A 62 4.00 -6.21 -7.32
CA GLY A 62 5.01 -7.13 -6.83
C GLY A 62 4.32 -8.14 -5.91
N LYS A 63 5.06 -8.87 -5.08
CA LYS A 63 4.44 -9.76 -4.10
C LYS A 63 4.11 -8.99 -2.82
N VAL A 64 2.83 -8.92 -2.48
CA VAL A 64 2.40 -8.35 -1.18
C VAL A 64 2.74 -9.37 -0.09
N VAL A 65 3.68 -9.04 0.80
CA VAL A 65 4.13 -9.92 1.89
C VAL A 65 3.54 -9.53 3.25
N GLY A 66 2.94 -8.35 3.33
CA GLY A 66 2.14 -7.91 4.47
C GLY A 66 1.28 -6.72 4.06
N ALA A 67 0.04 -6.69 4.51
CA ALA A 67 -0.86 -5.57 4.30
C ALA A 67 -2.00 -5.63 5.31
N ASN A 68 -2.39 -4.47 5.85
CA ASN A 68 -3.58 -4.38 6.70
C ASN A 68 -4.06 -2.91 6.75
N PHE A 69 -5.16 -2.69 7.47
CA PHE A 69 -5.54 -1.38 7.95
C PHE A 69 -4.92 -1.13 9.33
N PHE A 70 -4.47 0.09 9.59
CA PHE A 70 -4.26 0.60 10.93
C PHE A 70 -5.57 0.56 11.72
N ASP A 71 -5.47 0.58 13.05
CA ASP A 71 -6.61 0.84 13.92
C ASP A 71 -6.96 2.34 13.98
N GLU A 72 -8.00 2.68 14.74
CA GLU A 72 -8.47 4.05 14.92
C GLU A 72 -7.46 4.96 15.65
N ARG A 73 -6.36 4.39 16.16
CA ARG A 73 -5.24 5.07 16.81
C ARG A 73 -3.96 5.01 15.97
N TRP A 74 -4.08 4.69 14.67
CA TRP A 74 -2.97 4.55 13.73
C TRP A 74 -1.94 3.48 14.12
N GLN A 75 -2.34 2.45 14.88
CA GLN A 75 -1.43 1.36 15.25
C GLN A 75 -1.55 0.18 14.30
N VAL A 76 -0.43 -0.52 14.09
CA VAL A 76 -0.42 -1.80 13.37
C VAL A 76 -1.18 -2.82 14.20
N LYS A 77 -2.21 -3.42 13.62
CA LYS A 77 -2.96 -4.50 14.27
C LYS A 77 -2.03 -5.69 14.48
N ALA A 78 -2.11 -6.30 15.66
CA ALA A 78 -1.44 -7.57 15.92
C ALA A 78 -1.89 -8.60 14.87
N ALA A 79 -0.97 -9.43 14.41
CA ALA A 79 -1.31 -10.56 13.55
C ALA A 79 -2.33 -11.44 14.29
N GLN A 80 -3.45 -11.74 13.63
CA GLN A 80 -4.40 -12.74 14.09
C GLN A 80 -3.83 -14.15 13.90
#